data_AF-A0A7S3GT55-F1
#
_entry.id   AF-A0A7S3GT55-F1
#
_cell.length_a   1.000
_cell.length_b   1.000
_cell.length_c   1.000
_cell.angle_alpha   90.00
_cell.angle_beta   90.00
_cell.angle_gamma   90.00
#
_symmetry.space_group_name_H-M   'P 1'
#
loop_
_entity.id
_entity.type
_entity.pdbx_description
1 polymer ?
#
loop_
_entity_poly.entity_id
_entity_poly.type
_entity_poly.pdbx_seq_one_letter_code
_entity_poly.pdbx_strand_id
1 'polypeptide(L)'
;GVLITALGGARTEQLDLQSLSLNDQSESVRAPRPDIVNDKRFDFVSRCFFPLCGVNEDPVTGSAHCSLAPYWAAKLLTAEEQEQSKTLVAYQASARGGVLQLNVKGDRVVMAGPAVTTMRTKVVV
;
A
#
# COMPACT_ATOMS: atom_id res chain seq x y z
N GLY A 1 9.76 15.57 1.27
CA GLY A 1 8.31 15.29 1.37
C GLY A 1 8.07 13.88 1.83
N VAL A 2 6.83 13.39 1.73
CA VAL A 2 6.47 11.99 1.97
C VAL A 2 6.36 11.32 0.61
N LEU A 3 7.17 10.31 0.34
CA LEU A 3 7.10 9.59 -0.92
C LEU A 3 6.30 8.30 -0.74
N ILE A 4 5.15 8.21 -1.42
CA ILE A 4 4.34 6.99 -1.49
C ILE A 4 4.35 6.51 -2.93
N THR A 5 5.14 5.49 -3.23
CA THR A 5 5.11 4.88 -4.56
C THR A 5 4.08 3.77 -4.52
N ALA A 6 2.97 3.92 -5.25
CA ALA A 6 2.05 2.82 -5.50
C ALA A 6 2.13 2.41 -6.97
N LEU A 7 2.43 1.14 -7.23
CA LEU A 7 2.47 0.55 -8.55
C LEU A 7 1.25 -0.33 -8.73
N GLY A 8 0.62 -0.27 -9.89
CA GLY A 8 -0.48 -1.17 -10.20
C GLY A 8 -0.03 -2.63 -10.19
N GLY A 9 -0.90 -3.52 -9.71
CA GLY A 9 -0.68 -4.97 -9.68
C GLY A 9 -1.07 -5.64 -10.99
N ALA A 10 -1.26 -6.95 -11.00
CA ALA A 10 -1.49 -7.71 -12.24
C ALA A 10 -2.79 -7.35 -13.00
N ARG A 11 -3.67 -6.51 -12.43
CA ARG A 11 -4.87 -5.96 -13.08
C ARG A 11 -4.64 -4.63 -13.81
N THR A 12 -3.47 -4.00 -13.67
CA THR A 12 -3.10 -2.82 -14.47
C THR A 12 -2.25 -3.23 -15.68
N GLU A 13 -2.69 -2.88 -16.88
CA GLU A 13 -1.91 -3.10 -18.11
C GLU A 13 -0.71 -2.15 -18.26
N GLN A 14 -0.48 -1.24 -17.31
CA GLN A 14 0.67 -0.35 -17.36
C GLN A 14 1.10 0.05 -15.94
N LEU A 15 2.38 -0.18 -15.64
CA LEU A 15 3.09 0.35 -14.48
C LEU A 15 2.93 1.87 -14.44
N ASP A 16 1.94 2.37 -13.71
CA ASP A 16 1.77 3.80 -13.44
C ASP A 16 2.76 4.23 -12.36
N LEU A 17 4.04 4.29 -12.76
CA LEU A 17 5.19 4.68 -11.93
C LEU A 17 5.11 6.14 -11.42
N GLN A 18 4.09 6.90 -11.82
CA GLN A 18 4.03 8.35 -11.59
C GLN A 18 2.83 8.82 -10.75
N SER A 19 1.87 7.96 -10.43
CA SER A 19 0.58 8.49 -9.98
C SER A 19 0.49 9.12 -8.58
N LEU A 20 1.44 8.86 -7.67
CA LEU A 20 1.42 9.48 -6.33
C LEU A 20 2.83 9.91 -5.85
N SER A 21 3.56 10.64 -6.68
CA SER A 21 4.72 11.39 -6.19
C SER A 21 4.25 12.67 -5.47
N LEU A 22 4.17 12.64 -4.14
CA LEU A 22 4.10 13.86 -3.33
C LEU A 22 5.54 14.30 -2.97
N ASN A 23 6.23 14.89 -3.95
CA ASN A 23 7.50 15.63 -3.82
C ASN A 23 8.58 15.02 -2.88
N ASP A 24 9.56 14.30 -3.44
CA ASP A 24 10.98 14.62 -3.19
C ASP A 24 11.95 13.86 -4.13
N GLN A 25 13.02 14.56 -4.51
CA GLN A 25 14.08 14.12 -5.42
C GLN A 25 15.21 13.39 -4.66
N SER A 26 14.95 12.18 -4.14
CA SER A 26 16.02 11.34 -3.58
C SER A 26 16.24 10.09 -4.44
N GLU A 27 17.35 10.07 -5.18
CA GLU A 27 17.76 9.08 -6.19
C GLU A 27 18.03 7.64 -5.68
N SER A 28 17.64 7.26 -4.46
CA SER A 28 17.93 5.93 -3.90
C SER A 28 16.70 5.14 -3.44
N VAL A 29 15.59 5.30 -4.16
CA VAL A 29 14.42 4.42 -3.97
C VAL A 29 14.62 3.20 -4.86
N ARG A 30 15.22 2.13 -4.31
CA ARG A 30 15.37 0.85 -5.02
C ARG A 30 13.99 0.39 -5.51
N ALA A 31 13.77 0.09 -6.80
CA ALA A 31 12.45 -0.38 -7.23
C ALA A 31 12.01 -1.64 -6.43
N PRO A 32 10.70 -1.84 -6.17
CA PRO A 32 10.21 -3.11 -5.63
C PRO A 32 10.62 -4.26 -6.57
N ARG A 33 10.80 -5.46 -6.00
CA ARG A 33 11.25 -6.59 -6.81
C ARG A 33 10.20 -6.93 -7.89
N PRO A 34 10.60 -7.22 -9.14
CA PRO A 34 9.66 -7.42 -10.25
C PRO A 34 8.67 -8.58 -10.06
N ASP A 35 9.06 -9.60 -9.29
CA ASP A 35 8.24 -10.77 -8.97
C ASP A 35 7.00 -10.40 -8.13
N ILE A 36 7.15 -9.44 -7.22
CA ILE A 36 6.07 -8.98 -6.35
C ILE A 36 5.08 -8.10 -7.12
N VAL A 37 5.57 -7.28 -8.05
CA VAL A 37 4.74 -6.35 -8.83
C VAL A 37 3.80 -7.10 -9.78
N ASN A 38 4.25 -8.23 -10.32
CA ASN A 38 3.46 -9.06 -11.24
C ASN A 38 2.65 -10.16 -10.53
N ASP A 39 2.62 -10.17 -9.19
CA ASP A 39 1.88 -11.17 -8.45
C ASP A 39 0.37 -10.92 -8.56
N LYS A 40 -0.34 -11.88 -9.15
CA LYS A 40 -1.80 -11.81 -9.37
C LYS A 40 -2.63 -11.82 -8.08
N ARG A 41 -2.00 -12.07 -6.92
CA ARG A 41 -2.66 -12.02 -5.62
C ARG A 41 -2.88 -10.60 -5.11
N PHE A 42 -2.22 -9.61 -5.69
CA PHE A 42 -2.30 -8.21 -5.26
C PHE A 42 -2.87 -7.34 -6.38
N ASP A 43 -3.85 -6.51 -6.01
CA ASP A 43 -4.46 -5.52 -6.90
C ASP A 43 -3.52 -4.34 -7.13
N PHE A 44 -2.75 -3.95 -6.10
CA PHE A 44 -1.69 -2.95 -6.20
C PHE A 44 -0.59 -3.17 -5.15
N VAL A 45 0.58 -2.57 -5.43
CA VAL A 45 1.76 -2.62 -4.57
C VAL A 45 2.12 -1.22 -4.12
N SER A 46 2.61 -1.03 -2.90
CA SER A 46 3.03 0.28 -2.38
C SER A 46 4.40 0.25 -1.67
N ARG A 47 5.04 1.42 -1.54
CA ARG A 47 6.18 1.68 -0.64
C ARG A 47 6.04 3.08 -0.06
N CYS A 48 6.36 3.27 1.22
CA CYS A 48 6.15 4.53 1.93
C CYS A 48 7.45 5.00 2.62
N PHE A 49 7.95 6.17 2.24
CA PHE A 49 9.19 6.77 2.76
C PHE A 49 8.89 8.09 3.46
N PHE A 50 9.47 8.28 4.65
CA PHE A 50 9.25 9.46 5.49
C PHE A 50 10.59 10.02 6.04
N PRO A 51 11.58 10.33 5.17
CA PRO A 51 12.92 10.70 5.61
C PRO A 51 12.94 11.95 6.51
N LEU A 52 12.03 12.90 6.26
CA LEU A 52 11.88 14.11 7.08
C LEU A 52 11.46 13.82 8.52
N CYS A 53 10.83 12.67 8.76
CA CYS A 53 10.43 12.22 10.10
C CYS A 53 11.45 11.25 10.73
N GLY A 54 12.64 11.11 10.13
CA GLY A 54 13.66 10.17 10.57
C GLY A 54 13.34 8.71 10.25
N VAL A 55 12.32 8.43 9.44
CA VAL A 55 11.93 7.08 9.02
C VAL A 55 12.28 6.90 7.55
N ASN A 56 13.39 6.19 7.30
CA ASN A 56 13.83 5.93 5.93
C ASN A 56 12.74 5.25 5.10
N GLU A 57 12.15 4.16 5.62
CA GLU A 57 11.01 3.47 5.02
C GLU A 57 10.16 2.87 6.14
N ASP A 58 8.84 3.08 6.07
CA ASP A 58 7.90 2.43 6.97
C ASP A 58 7.54 1.03 6.41
N PRO A 59 7.63 -0.04 7.22
CA PRO A 59 7.32 -1.37 6.73
C PRO A 59 5.90 -1.57 6.19
N VAL A 60 4.88 -1.02 6.88
CA VAL A 60 3.46 -1.10 6.50
C VAL A 60 2.73 0.13 7.04
N THR A 61 2.23 0.98 6.15
CA THR A 61 1.64 2.27 6.49
C THR A 61 0.14 2.24 6.28
N GLY A 62 -0.63 2.00 7.34
CA GLY A 62 -2.09 1.98 7.26
C GLY A 62 -2.69 3.31 6.79
N SER A 63 -2.21 4.44 7.31
CA SER A 63 -2.73 5.78 6.97
C SER A 63 -2.60 6.14 5.49
N ALA A 64 -1.52 5.73 4.82
CA ALA A 64 -1.34 5.92 3.39
C ALA A 64 -2.47 5.22 2.59
N HIS A 65 -2.94 4.07 3.07
CA HIS A 65 -3.97 3.29 2.40
C HIS A 65 -5.38 3.89 2.51
N CYS A 66 -5.59 4.86 3.41
CA CYS A 66 -6.83 5.67 3.39
C CYS A 66 -6.98 6.45 2.09
N SER A 67 -5.87 6.87 1.47
CA SER A 67 -5.87 7.56 0.17
C SER A 67 -5.67 6.59 -0.99
N LEU A 68 -4.83 5.56 -0.83
CA LEU A 68 -4.56 4.59 -1.90
C LEU A 68 -5.76 3.71 -2.23
N ALA A 69 -6.53 3.27 -1.22
CA ALA A 69 -7.68 2.39 -1.45
C ALA A 69 -8.75 3.00 -2.37
N PRO A 70 -9.27 4.23 -2.14
CA PRO A 70 -10.25 4.82 -3.04
C PRO A 70 -9.68 5.13 -4.42
N TYR A 71 -8.41 5.55 -4.49
CA TYR A 71 -7.73 5.79 -5.76
C TYR A 71 -7.65 4.53 -6.63
N TRP A 72 -7.21 3.41 -6.06
CA TRP A 72 -7.10 2.15 -6.79
C TRP A 72 -8.45 1.48 -7.03
N ALA A 73 -9.43 1.64 -6.12
CA ALA A 73 -10.79 1.18 -6.36
C ALA A 73 -11.38 1.83 -7.61
N ALA A 74 -11.23 3.16 -7.74
CA ALA A 74 -11.69 3.90 -8.91
C ALA A 74 -11.01 3.46 -10.23
N LYS A 75 -9.75 3.02 -10.16
CA LYS A 75 -8.99 2.57 -11.34
C LYS A 75 -9.17 1.10 -11.70
N LEU A 76 -9.38 0.22 -10.72
CA LEU A 76 -9.29 -1.24 -10.91
C LEU A 76 -10.63 -1.97 -10.86
N LEU A 77 -11.63 -1.37 -10.20
CA LEU A 77 -12.92 -2.01 -9.98
C LEU A 77 -13.95 -1.47 -10.95
N THR A 78 -14.82 -2.37 -11.44
CA THR A 78 -16.02 -1.96 -12.18
C THR A 78 -17.00 -1.22 -11.27
N ALA A 79 -18.00 -0.56 -11.86
CA ALA A 79 -19.05 0.10 -11.07
C ALA A 79 -19.80 -0.90 -10.17
N GLU A 80 -20.10 -2.11 -10.67
CA GLU A 80 -20.76 -3.14 -9.85
C GLU A 80 -19.87 -3.63 -8.71
N GLU A 81 -18.57 -3.80 -8.96
CA GLU A 81 -17.61 -4.21 -7.93
C GLU A 81 -17.45 -3.13 -6.84
N GLN A 82 -17.51 -1.85 -7.20
CA GLN A 82 -17.48 -0.74 -6.25
C GLN A 82 -18.77 -0.68 -5.42
N GLU A 83 -19.93 -0.87 -6.05
CA GLU A 83 -21.23 -0.92 -5.35
C GLU A 83 -21.27 -2.06 -4.33
N GLN A 84 -20.71 -3.22 -4.69
CA GLN A 84 -20.58 -4.36 -3.77
C GLN A 84 -19.47 -4.18 -2.73
N SER A 85 -18.80 -3.02 -2.70
CA SER A 85 -17.66 -2.74 -1.84
C SER A 85 -16.62 -3.86 -1.92
N LYS A 86 -16.24 -4.27 -3.13
CA LYS A 86 -15.26 -5.34 -3.32
C LYS A 86 -13.95 -5.01 -2.60
N THR A 87 -13.44 -5.98 -1.85
CA THR A 87 -12.17 -5.85 -1.15
C THR A 87 -11.01 -5.90 -2.13
N LEU A 88 -10.14 -4.89 -2.05
CA LEU A 88 -8.83 -4.86 -2.70
C LEU A 88 -7.77 -5.49 -1.79
N VAL A 89 -6.81 -6.18 -2.38
CA VAL A 89 -5.64 -6.73 -1.70
C VAL A 89 -4.41 -5.95 -2.13
N ALA A 90 -3.80 -5.23 -1.18
CA ALA A 90 -2.58 -4.46 -1.40
C ALA A 90 -1.37 -5.15 -0.78
N TYR A 91 -0.19 -4.94 -1.38
CA TYR A 91 1.07 -5.35 -0.78
C TYR A 91 2.02 -4.17 -0.61
N GLN A 92 2.44 -3.86 0.62
CA GLN A 92 3.48 -2.88 0.85
C GLN A 92 4.85 -3.55 0.76
N ALA A 93 5.56 -3.32 -0.35
CA ALA A 93 6.82 -3.93 -0.72
C ALA A 93 8.05 -3.30 -0.02
N SER A 94 7.95 -3.11 1.29
CA SER A 94 9.10 -2.80 2.13
C SER A 94 10.01 -4.02 2.29
N ALA A 95 11.19 -3.83 2.90
CA ALA A 95 12.07 -4.95 3.24
C ALA A 95 11.39 -6.04 4.10
N ARG A 96 10.42 -5.66 4.94
CA ARG A 96 9.64 -6.58 5.77
C ARG A 96 8.42 -7.15 5.04
N GLY A 97 7.83 -6.37 4.13
CA GLY A 97 6.60 -6.71 3.44
C GLY A 97 5.36 -6.59 4.34
N GLY A 98 4.20 -6.43 3.71
CA GLY A 98 2.92 -6.55 4.41
C GLY A 98 1.74 -6.59 3.46
N VAL A 99 0.77 -7.46 3.75
CA VAL A 99 -0.47 -7.60 2.99
C VAL A 99 -1.58 -6.84 3.72
N LEU A 100 -2.33 -6.02 2.99
CA LEU A 100 -3.50 -5.31 3.49
C LEU A 100 -4.73 -5.69 2.68
N GLN A 101 -5.84 -5.94 3.37
CA GLN A 101 -7.17 -6.05 2.78
C GLN A 101 -7.90 -4.73 3.00
N LEU A 102 -8.37 -4.12 1.92
CA LEU A 102 -8.89 -2.76 1.89
C LEU A 102 -10.29 -2.77 1.29
N ASN A 103 -11.26 -2.26 2.03
CA ASN A 103 -12.66 -2.22 1.61
C ASN A 103 -13.16 -0.77 1.70
N VAL A 104 -13.47 -0.18 0.54
CA VAL A 104 -13.96 1.20 0.46
C VAL A 104 -15.48 1.18 0.61
N LYS A 105 -15.98 1.77 1.70
CA LYS A 105 -17.40 1.86 2.04
C LYS A 105 -17.80 3.33 2.13
N GLY A 106 -18.23 3.90 1.01
CA GLY A 106 -18.57 5.32 0.93
C GLY A 106 -17.37 6.20 1.30
N ASP A 107 -17.48 6.93 2.41
CA ASP A 107 -16.45 7.84 2.93
C ASP A 107 -15.41 7.17 3.84
N ARG A 108 -15.47 5.84 4.00
CA ARG A 108 -14.56 5.09 4.89
C ARG A 108 -13.78 4.01 4.16
N VAL A 109 -12.55 3.79 4.62
CA VAL A 109 -11.74 2.62 4.25
C VAL A 109 -11.65 1.70 5.45
N VAL A 110 -12.21 0.50 5.34
CA VAL A 110 -12.02 -0.57 6.32
C VAL A 110 -10.76 -1.34 5.91
N MET A 111 -9.82 -1.45 6.84
CA MET A 111 -8.54 -2.12 6.62
C MET A 111 -8.40 -3.32 7.56
N ALA A 112 -7.90 -4.44 7.01
CA ALA A 112 -7.59 -5.64 7.76
C ALA A 112 -6.25 -6.23 7.29
N GLY A 113 -5.62 -7.01 8.17
CA GLY A 113 -4.39 -7.72 7.87
C GLY A 113 -4.05 -8.72 8.98
N PRO A 114 -3.24 -9.74 8.68
CA PRO A 114 -2.80 -10.70 9.69
C PRO A 114 -1.87 -10.03 10.72
N ALA A 115 -1.96 -10.48 11.98
CA ALA A 115 -1.08 -10.04 13.05
C ALA A 115 -0.43 -11.25 13.74
N VAL A 116 0.82 -11.11 14.15
CA VAL A 116 1.58 -12.13 14.89
C VAL A 116 2.18 -11.47 16.13
N THR A 117 1.98 -12.08 17.30
CA THR A 117 2.61 -11.61 18.54
C THR A 117 4.08 -11.99 18.52
N THR A 118 4.98 -11.01 18.51
CA THR A 118 6.44 -11.23 18.51
C THR A 118 7.00 -11.41 19.92
N MET A 119 6.52 -10.61 20.86
CA MET A 119 6.96 -10.64 22.26
C MET A 119 5.82 -10.24 23.18
N ARG A 120 5.76 -10.90 24.34
CA ARG A 120 4.91 -10.50 25.47
C ARG A 120 5.80 -10.37 26.69
N THR A 121 5.84 -9.19 27.28
CA THR A 121 6.67 -8.89 28.44
C THR A 121 5.92 -7.98 29.42
N LYS A 122 6.42 -7.89 30.66
CA LYS A 122 5.94 -6.95 31.68
C LYS A 122 7.00 -5.86 31.83
N VAL A 123 6.62 -4.62 31.54
CA VAL A 123 7.45 -3.44 31.85
C VAL A 123 7.18 -3.07 33.31
N VAL A 124 8.22 -3.03 34.13
CA VAL A 124 8.15 -2.52 35.51
C VAL A 124 8.81 -1.15 35.48
N VAL A 125 8.08 -0.13 35.93
CA VAL A 125 8.51 1.27 36.00
C VAL A 125 8.95 1.57 37.42
#